data_AF-W7JMJ3-F1
#
_entry.id   AF-W7JMJ3-F1
#
_cell.length_a   1.000
_cell.length_b   1.000
_cell.length_c   1.000
_cell.angle_alpha   90.00
_cell.angle_beta   90.00
_cell.angle_gamma   90.00
#
_symmetry.space_group_name_H-M   'P 1'
#
loop_
_entity.id
_entity.type
_entity.pdbx_description
1 polymer ?
#
loop_
_entity_poly.entity_id
_entity_poly.type
_entity_poly.pdbx_seq_one_letter_code
_entity_poly.pdbx_strand_id
1 'polypeptide(L)'
;MFSFFENIRVNSANLKEPKEFDREKKEWYWTYEGIKFFYTKDELIRVRILDTYFSDPNEMNKDESIPSMSITGTVQQDGLGLVKWWK
;
A
#
# COMPACT_ATOMS: atom_id res chain seq x y z
N MET A 1 9.86 -15.21 4.22
CA MET A 1 8.65 -15.82 3.63
C MET A 1 8.63 -15.38 2.17
N PHE A 2 8.78 -16.29 1.21
CA PHE A 2 8.79 -15.92 -0.21
C PHE A 2 7.34 -15.73 -0.66
N SER A 3 6.97 -14.50 -1.04
CA SER A 3 5.70 -14.20 -1.70
C SER A 3 5.86 -14.45 -3.21
N PHE A 4 4.82 -14.90 -3.89
CA PHE A 4 4.86 -15.12 -5.35
C PHE A 4 4.78 -13.81 -6.15
N PHE A 5 4.42 -12.70 -5.50
CA PHE A 5 4.24 -11.39 -6.11
C PHE A 5 4.57 -10.28 -5.12
N GLU A 6 5.23 -9.23 -5.61
CA GLU A 6 5.75 -8.14 -4.77
C GLU A 6 5.38 -6.74 -5.29
N ASN A 7 4.91 -6.60 -6.53
CA ASN A 7 4.65 -5.29 -7.14
C ASN A 7 3.25 -4.75 -6.83
N ILE A 8 2.95 -4.63 -5.54
CA ILE A 8 1.70 -4.07 -5.02
C ILE A 8 2.01 -2.74 -4.35
N ARG A 9 1.29 -1.68 -4.73
CA ARG A 9 1.47 -0.33 -4.17
C ARG A 9 0.17 0.26 -3.68
N VAL A 10 0.23 0.94 -2.54
CA VAL A 10 -0.84 1.82 -2.04
C VAL A 10 -0.27 3.22 -1.98
N ASN A 11 -0.70 4.09 -2.89
CA ASN A 11 -0.26 5.49 -2.90
C ASN A 11 -0.78 6.21 -1.65
N SER A 12 -0.08 7.26 -1.22
CA SER A 12 -0.50 8.06 -0.07
C SER A 12 -1.92 8.61 -0.23
N ALA A 13 -2.32 8.98 -1.44
CA ALA A 13 -3.70 9.40 -1.77
C ALA A 13 -4.77 8.33 -1.43
N ASN A 14 -4.40 7.05 -1.40
CA ASN A 14 -5.29 5.92 -1.14
C ASN A 14 -5.17 5.36 0.29
N LEU A 15 -4.44 6.07 1.17
CA LEU A 15 -4.44 5.78 2.60
C LEU A 15 -5.70 6.32 3.27
N LYS A 16 -6.04 5.76 4.42
CA LYS A 16 -7.18 6.19 5.24
C LYS A 16 -6.96 7.60 5.78
N GLU A 17 -8.02 8.41 5.80
CA GLU A 17 -7.99 9.81 6.26
C GLU A 17 -8.56 9.96 7.68
N PRO A 18 -8.09 10.95 8.46
CA PRO A 18 -7.02 11.89 8.16
C PRO A 18 -5.64 11.24 8.32
N LYS A 19 -4.78 11.35 7.29
CA LYS A 19 -3.41 10.81 7.31
C LYS A 19 -2.34 11.88 7.52
N GLU A 20 -1.27 11.47 8.17
CA GLU A 20 -0.05 12.27 8.35
C GLU A 20 1.19 11.39 8.19
N PHE A 21 2.33 12.02 7.96
CA PHE A 21 3.63 11.33 7.87
C PHE A 21 4.52 11.74 9.03
N ASP A 22 4.89 10.76 9.86
CA ASP A 22 5.88 10.92 10.91
C ASP A 22 7.28 10.89 10.28
N ARG A 23 7.97 12.04 10.28
CA ARG A 23 9.31 12.15 9.66
C ARG A 23 10.41 11.45 10.45
N GLU A 24 10.24 11.31 11.76
CA GLU A 24 11.22 10.66 12.63
C GLU A 24 11.16 9.14 12.44
N LYS A 25 9.95 8.57 12.48
CA LYS A 25 9.72 7.14 12.25
C LYS A 25 9.76 6.76 10.77
N LYS A 26 9.58 7.73 9.87
CA LYS A 26 9.38 7.54 8.42
C LYS A 26 8.18 6.63 8.11
N GLU A 27 7.11 6.80 8.87
CA GLU A 27 5.89 6.00 8.75
C GLU A 27 4.68 6.91 8.53
N TRP A 28 3.76 6.47 7.68
CA TRP A 28 2.44 7.06 7.61
C TRP A 28 1.63 6.61 8.83
N TYR A 29 0.72 7.46 9.30
CA TYR A 29 -0.32 7.08 10.24
C TYR A 29 -1.63 7.76 9.89
N TRP A 30 -2.73 7.21 10.38
CA TRP A 30 -4.01 7.91 10.43
C TRP A 30 -4.46 8.06 11.88
N THR A 31 -5.22 9.11 12.16
CA THR A 31 -5.69 9.40 13.53
C THR A 31 -7.18 9.13 13.64
N TYR A 32 -7.56 8.28 14.59
CA TYR A 32 -8.96 7.97 14.91
C TYR A 32 -9.17 8.08 16.41
N GLU A 33 -10.14 8.90 16.82
CA GLU A 33 -10.47 9.15 18.23
C GLU A 33 -9.25 9.52 19.11
N GLY A 34 -8.31 10.30 18.53
CA GLY A 34 -7.08 10.72 19.21
C GLY A 34 -5.98 9.66 19.26
N ILE A 35 -6.22 8.47 18.73
CA ILE A 35 -5.24 7.37 18.65
C ILE A 35 -4.59 7.37 17.27
N LYS A 36 -3.25 7.28 17.24
CA LYS A 36 -2.47 7.19 16.00
C LYS A 36 -2.27 5.74 15.60
N PHE A 37 -2.73 5.39 14.40
CA PHE A 37 -2.59 4.06 13.81
C PHE A 37 -1.53 4.10 12.70
N PHE A 38 -0.33 3.63 13.03
CA PHE A 38 0.82 3.63 12.12
C PHE A 38 0.76 2.47 11.13
N TYR A 39 1.11 2.76 9.87
CA TYR A 39 1.37 1.76 8.83
C TYR A 39 2.77 1.16 9.04
N THR A 40 2.92 0.41 10.12
CA THR A 40 4.18 -0.22 10.54
C THR A 40 4.67 -1.24 9.52
N LYS A 41 5.97 -1.23 9.26
CA LYS A 41 6.62 -2.20 8.38
C LYS A 41 6.48 -3.63 8.91
N ASP A 42 6.47 -4.61 8.00
CA ASP A 42 6.45 -6.05 8.28
C ASP A 42 5.17 -6.54 9.00
N GLU A 43 4.12 -5.72 9.03
CA GLU A 43 2.80 -6.07 9.54
C GLU A 43 1.83 -6.51 8.43
N LEU A 44 0.91 -7.40 8.77
CA LEU A 44 -0.12 -7.84 7.84
C LEU A 44 -1.10 -6.70 7.53
N ILE A 45 -1.25 -6.40 6.26
CA ILE A 45 -2.14 -5.36 5.74
C ILE A 45 -3.22 -5.97 4.84
N ARG A 46 -4.47 -5.57 5.05
CA ARG A 46 -5.60 -5.88 4.15
C ARG A 46 -5.80 -4.71 3.20
N VAL A 47 -5.70 -4.97 1.90
CA VAL A 47 -5.79 -3.96 0.85
C VAL A 47 -6.90 -4.35 -0.11
N ARG A 48 -7.65 -3.37 -0.60
CA ARG A 48 -8.59 -3.56 -1.72
C ARG A 48 -7.90 -3.17 -3.01
N ILE A 49 -7.96 -4.04 -4.03
CA ILE A 49 -7.40 -3.74 -5.35
C ILE A 49 -8.24 -2.67 -6.02
N LEU A 50 -7.58 -1.63 -6.54
CA LEU A 50 -8.20 -0.60 -7.37
C LEU A 50 -7.95 -0.86 -8.85
N ASP A 51 -6.70 -1.17 -9.20
CA ASP A 51 -6.29 -1.31 -10.60
C ASP A 51 -5.14 -2.29 -10.75
N THR A 52 -5.00 -2.83 -11.96
CA THR A 52 -3.90 -3.72 -12.35
C THR A 52 -3.37 -3.28 -13.71
N TYR A 53 -2.09 -2.96 -13.75
CA TYR A 53 -1.38 -2.57 -14.96
C TYR A 53 -0.48 -3.70 -15.44
N PHE A 54 -0.49 -3.94 -16.75
CA PHE A 54 0.43 -4.84 -17.45
C PHE A 54 1.23 -4.03 -18.45
N SER A 55 2.56 -4.18 -18.43
CA SER A 55 3.42 -3.54 -19.44
C SER A 55 3.21 -4.21 -20.80
N ASP A 56 3.24 -3.43 -21.88
CA ASP A 56 3.22 -3.99 -23.23
C ASP A 56 4.56 -4.71 -23.51
N PRO A 57 4.54 -6.02 -23.84
CA PRO A 57 5.77 -6.75 -24.16
C PRO A 57 6.44 -6.28 -25.47
N ASN A 58 5.73 -5.57 -26.34
CA ASN A 58 6.24 -5.02 -27.60
C ASN A 58 6.75 -3.59 -27.46
N GLU A 59 6.40 -2.88 -26.38
CA GLU A 59 7.16 -1.71 -25.99
C GLU A 59 8.57 -2.22 -25.65
N MET A 60 9.56 -1.80 -26.44
CA MET A 60 10.97 -2.07 -26.15
C MET A 60 11.32 -1.41 -24.81
N ASN A 61 10.97 -2.07 -23.71
CA ASN A 61 11.36 -1.70 -22.38
C ASN A 61 12.87 -1.93 -22.32
N LYS A 62 13.63 -0.91 -22.70
CA LYS A 62 15.09 -0.86 -22.52
C LYS A 62 15.48 -0.82 -21.04
N ASP A 63 14.49 -0.69 -20.16
CA ASP A 63 14.64 -0.59 -18.72
C ASP A 63 13.95 -1.78 -18.05
N GLU A 64 14.75 -2.78 -17.66
CA GLU A 64 14.30 -3.97 -16.92
C GLU A 64 13.69 -3.63 -15.54
N SER A 65 13.76 -2.36 -15.11
CA SER A 65 13.15 -1.92 -13.85
C SER A 65 11.62 -1.81 -13.89
N ILE A 66 11.00 -1.83 -15.09
CA ILE A 66 9.55 -1.76 -15.22
C ILE A 66 8.97 -3.18 -15.05
N PRO A 67 8.17 -3.43 -14.01
CA PRO A 67 7.60 -4.74 -13.76
C PRO A 67 6.56 -5.10 -14.83
N SER A 68 6.53 -6.38 -15.24
CA SER A 68 5.54 -6.85 -16.22
C SER A 68 4.09 -6.70 -15.77
N MET A 69 3.89 -6.70 -14.45
CA MET A 69 2.58 -6.51 -13.82
C MET A 69 2.77 -5.69 -12.54
N SER A 70 1.88 -4.74 -12.32
CA SER A 70 1.81 -3.96 -11.08
C SER A 70 0.37 -3.78 -10.63
N ILE A 71 0.16 -3.74 -9.32
CA ILE A 71 -1.16 -3.65 -8.71
C ILE A 71 -1.21 -2.38 -7.86
N THR A 72 -2.26 -1.58 -8.05
CA THR A 72 -2.55 -0.44 -7.17
C THR A 72 -3.72 -0.77 -6.27
N GLY A 73 -3.58 -0.49 -4.97
CA GLY A 73 -4.60 -0.73 -3.97
C GLY A 73 -5.00 0.50 -3.15
N THR A 74 -6.00 0.31 -2.29
CA THR A 74 -6.52 1.28 -1.33
C THR A 74 -6.81 0.64 0.02
N VAL A 75 -6.82 1.48 1.07
CA VAL A 75 -7.15 1.11 2.46
C VAL A 75 -8.17 2.06 3.10
N GLN A 76 -8.92 2.81 2.28
CA GLN A 76 -9.81 3.87 2.78
C GLN A 76 -11.07 3.33 3.49
N GLN A 77 -11.59 2.17 3.07
CA GLN A 77 -12.78 1.59 3.69
C GLN A 77 -12.49 0.98 5.07
N ASP A 78 -13.52 0.86 5.91
CA ASP A 78 -13.41 0.18 7.20
C ASP A 78 -13.09 -1.30 7.03
N GLY A 79 -12.31 -1.85 7.96
CA GLY A 79 -11.77 -3.20 7.87
C GLY A 79 -10.55 -3.34 6.95
N LEU A 80 -10.06 -2.28 6.30
CA LEU A 80 -8.80 -2.28 5.53
C LEU A 80 -7.63 -1.64 6.29
N GLY A 81 -6.41 -1.72 5.77
CA GLY A 81 -5.22 -1.30 6.51
C GLY A 81 -4.67 -2.44 7.36
N LEU A 82 -3.91 -2.15 8.42
CA LEU A 82 -3.28 -3.25 9.17
C LEU A 82 -4.33 -4.10 9.86
N VAL A 83 -4.19 -5.42 9.75
CA VAL A 83 -5.14 -6.39 10.30
C VAL A 83 -5.30 -6.21 11.81
N LYS A 84 -4.23 -5.82 12.50
CA LYS A 84 -4.22 -5.58 13.95
C LYS A 84 -5.05 -4.38 14.41
N TRP A 85 -5.48 -3.49 13.50
CA TRP A 85 -6.33 -2.35 13.87
C TRP A 85 -7.78 -2.73 14.13
N TRP A 86 -8.20 -3.92 13.68
CA TRP A 86 -9.59 -4.36 13.64
C TRP A 86 -9.87 -5.53 14.58
N LYS A 87 -8.98 -5.77 15.54
CA LYS A 87 -9.10 -6.84 16.53
C LYS A 87 -9.47 -6.28 17.89
#